data_AF-A0A6A4Y904-F1
#
_entry.id   AF-A0A6A4Y904-F1
#
_cell.length_a   1.000
_cell.length_b   1.000
_cell.length_c   1.000
_cell.angle_alpha   90.00
_cell.angle_beta   90.00
_cell.angle_gamma   90.00
#
_symmetry.space_group_name_H-M   'P 1'
#
loop_
_entity.id
_entity.type
_entity.pdbx_description
1 polymer ?
#
loop_
_entity_poly.entity_id
_entity_poly.type
_entity_poly.pdbx_seq_one_letter_code
_entity_poly.pdbx_strand_id
1 'polypeptide(L)'
;GATTPNTAFVHVSDWRGQPWAQWTCVNIGGGKVALQADSGYFLSRCNGCERGGADPDSATVHMNTYQDAPWSQWTMKDWTPHTFALLGGDTVPHRCGQ
;
A
#
# COMPACT_ATOMS: atom_id res chain seq x y z
N GLY A 1 -3.67 0.16 18.97
CA GLY A 1 -3.48 -0.31 17.60
C GLY A 1 -4.75 -0.97 17.11
N ALA A 2 -4.73 -1.53 15.90
CA ALA A 2 -5.82 -2.38 15.43
C ALA A 2 -6.12 -3.47 16.47
N THR A 3 -7.38 -3.59 16.89
CA THR A 3 -7.87 -4.65 17.79
C THR A 3 -8.74 -5.66 17.07
N THR A 4 -8.90 -5.49 15.75
CA THR A 4 -9.75 -6.31 14.90
C THR A 4 -8.93 -6.78 13.69
N PRO A 5 -8.98 -8.07 13.35
CA PRO A 5 -8.23 -8.60 12.21
C PRO A 5 -8.61 -7.92 10.90
N ASN A 6 -7.64 -7.76 10.00
CA ASN A 6 -7.82 -7.27 8.63
C ASN A 6 -8.46 -5.87 8.53
N THR A 7 -8.02 -4.94 9.38
CA THR A 7 -8.53 -3.56 9.36
C THR A 7 -7.56 -2.56 8.78
N ALA A 8 -8.11 -1.53 8.15
CA ALA A 8 -7.38 -0.35 7.70
C ALA A 8 -8.07 0.89 8.28
N PHE A 9 -7.29 1.86 8.71
CA PHE A 9 -7.81 3.13 9.22
C PHE A 9 -7.61 4.23 8.18
N VAL A 10 -8.65 5.01 7.96
CA VAL A 10 -8.59 6.31 7.28
C VAL A 10 -9.07 7.35 8.27
N HIS A 11 -8.33 8.46 8.41
CA HIS A 11 -8.73 9.56 9.29
C HIS A 11 -9.10 10.83 8.52
N VAL A 12 -8.79 10.86 7.22
CA VAL A 12 -8.97 12.01 6.34
C VAL A 12 -10.20 11.81 5.47
N SER A 13 -11.07 12.82 5.40
CA SER A 13 -12.27 12.83 4.56
C SER A 13 -12.03 13.32 3.13
N ASP A 14 -11.01 14.15 2.88
CA ASP A 14 -10.58 14.56 1.54
C ASP A 14 -9.07 14.56 1.43
N TRP A 15 -8.52 13.68 0.61
CA TRP A 15 -7.07 13.55 0.42
C TRP A 15 -6.48 14.69 -0.43
N ARG A 16 -7.31 15.43 -1.17
CA ARG A 16 -6.85 16.49 -2.09
C ARG A 16 -6.23 17.63 -1.29
N GLY A 17 -4.94 17.85 -1.46
CA GLY A 17 -4.19 18.86 -0.71
C GLY A 17 -3.69 18.41 0.67
N GLN A 18 -3.82 17.12 1.00
CA GLN A 18 -3.28 16.54 2.23
C GLN A 18 -2.17 15.53 1.85
N PRO A 19 -0.89 15.94 1.81
CA PRO A 19 0.21 15.06 1.39
C PRO A 19 0.33 13.77 2.20
N TRP A 20 0.05 13.83 3.51
CA TRP A 20 0.08 12.68 4.42
C TRP A 20 -1.01 11.63 4.15
N ALA A 21 -2.01 11.96 3.32
CA ALA A 21 -3.06 11.05 2.87
C ALA A 21 -2.80 10.53 1.44
N GLN A 22 -1.67 10.91 0.83
CA GLN A 22 -1.29 10.54 -0.52
C GLN A 22 -0.04 9.65 -0.50
N TRP A 23 0.07 8.79 -1.51
CA TRP A 23 1.19 7.87 -1.66
C TRP A 23 1.81 8.02 -3.03
N THR A 24 3.12 8.16 -3.08
CA THR A 24 3.87 7.94 -4.32
C THR A 24 3.99 6.44 -4.51
N CYS A 25 3.33 5.93 -5.55
CA CYS A 25 3.42 4.54 -5.92
C CYS A 25 4.65 4.32 -6.82
N VAL A 26 5.58 3.49 -6.36
CA VAL A 26 6.81 3.15 -7.09
C VAL A 26 6.65 1.76 -7.68
N ASN A 27 6.69 1.64 -9.01
CA ASN A 27 6.71 0.33 -9.67
C ASN A 27 8.11 -0.26 -9.56
N ILE A 28 8.24 -1.43 -8.93
CA ILE A 28 9.53 -2.08 -8.67
C ILE A 28 9.72 -3.35 -9.51
N GLY A 29 8.86 -3.58 -10.49
CA GLY A 29 8.88 -4.78 -11.34
C GLY A 29 8.26 -6.01 -10.68
N GLY A 30 8.15 -7.10 -11.45
CA GLY A 30 7.63 -8.38 -10.95
C GLY A 30 6.19 -8.35 -10.43
N GLY A 31 5.38 -7.38 -10.86
CA GLY A 31 4.00 -7.18 -10.36
C GLY A 31 3.93 -6.61 -8.95
N LYS A 32 5.02 -6.03 -8.45
CA LYS A 32 5.10 -5.41 -7.13
C LYS A 32 5.23 -3.89 -7.21
N VAL A 33 4.87 -3.25 -6.11
CA VAL A 33 5.00 -1.82 -5.88
C VAL A 33 5.60 -1.56 -4.50
N ALA A 34 6.20 -0.38 -4.33
CA ALA A 34 6.44 0.22 -3.02
C ALA A 34 5.56 1.47 -2.89
N LEU A 35 5.07 1.74 -1.68
CA LEU A 35 4.23 2.90 -1.39
C LEU A 35 5.01 3.88 -0.51
N GLN A 36 5.44 4.99 -1.08
CA GLN A 36 6.20 6.02 -0.39
C GLN A 36 5.26 7.11 0.13
N ALA A 37 5.35 7.44 1.41
CA ALA A 37 4.63 8.55 2.03
C ALA A 37 5.28 9.90 1.66
N ASP A 38 4.59 10.99 1.95
CA ASP A 38 5.10 12.36 1.85
C ASP A 38 6.38 12.60 2.67
N SER A 39 6.56 11.85 3.76
CA SER A 39 7.79 11.85 4.57
C SER A 39 9.02 11.24 3.87
N GLY A 40 8.83 10.58 2.72
CA GLY A 40 9.88 9.86 2.00
C GLY A 40 10.11 8.41 2.47
N TYR A 41 9.47 7.99 3.57
CA TYR A 41 9.50 6.62 4.07
C TYR A 41 8.44 5.74 3.39
N PHE A 42 8.62 4.42 3.46
CA PHE A 42 7.77 3.44 2.79
C PHE A 42 6.82 2.72 3.75
N LEU A 43 5.58 2.51 3.30
CA LEU A 43 4.63 1.62 3.97
C LEU A 43 5.19 0.20 3.96
N SER A 44 5.28 -0.39 5.15
CA SER A 44 6.05 -1.60 5.37
C SER A 44 5.37 -2.46 6.43
N ARG A 45 5.37 -3.79 6.24
CA ARG A 45 5.00 -4.71 7.31
C ARG A 45 6.05 -4.63 8.42
N CYS A 46 5.61 -4.41 9.66
CA CYS A 46 6.45 -4.44 10.84
C CYS A 46 5.90 -5.41 11.89
N ASN A 47 6.80 -6.21 12.45
CA ASN A 47 6.52 -7.07 13.58
C ASN A 47 6.79 -6.34 14.91
N GLY A 48 5.78 -6.21 15.77
CA GLY A 48 5.91 -5.60 17.10
C GLY A 48 6.04 -4.08 17.14
N CYS A 49 5.85 -3.36 16.02
CA CYS A 49 5.92 -1.89 15.98
C CYS A 49 4.74 -1.21 16.68
N GLU A 50 3.56 -1.83 16.70
CA GLU A 50 2.37 -1.25 17.34
C GLU A 50 2.34 -1.62 18.83
N ARG A 51 2.70 -0.67 19.70
CA ARG A 51 2.58 -0.85 21.15
C ARG A 51 1.12 -1.09 21.53
N GLY A 52 0.85 -2.25 22.14
CA GLY A 52 -0.51 -2.65 22.50
C GLY A 52 -1.39 -3.00 21.29
N GLY A 53 -0.80 -3.28 20.12
CA GLY A 53 -1.50 -3.93 19.01
C GLY A 53 -1.93 -5.34 19.40
N ALA A 54 -3.11 -5.75 18.95
CA ALA A 54 -3.59 -7.11 19.18
C ALA A 54 -2.87 -8.13 18.28
N ASP A 55 -2.42 -7.68 17.11
CA ASP A 55 -1.73 -8.49 16.12
C ASP A 55 -0.22 -8.23 16.13
N PRO A 56 0.61 -9.26 15.93
CA PRO A 56 2.07 -9.12 15.94
C PRO A 56 2.56 -8.31 14.74
N ASP A 57 1.83 -8.32 13.62
CA ASP A 57 2.20 -7.62 12.40
C ASP A 57 1.27 -6.44 12.13
N SER A 58 1.87 -5.33 11.70
CA SER A 58 1.19 -4.08 11.35
C SER A 58 1.76 -3.51 10.06
N ALA A 59 1.01 -2.66 9.36
CA ALA A 59 1.53 -1.89 8.24
C ALA A 59 1.86 -0.47 8.71
N THR A 60 3.13 -0.10 8.71
CA THR A 60 3.61 1.18 9.24
C THR A 60 4.57 1.88 8.28
N VAL A 61 4.62 3.20 8.35
CA VAL A 61 5.58 4.01 7.60
C VAL A 61 6.85 4.15 8.42
N HIS A 62 7.89 3.40 8.08
CA HIS A 62 9.14 3.41 8.87
C HIS A 62 10.40 3.05 8.08
N MET A 63 10.29 2.31 6.97
CA MET A 63 11.47 1.94 6.18
C MET A 63 11.89 3.09 5.27
N ASN A 64 13.19 3.35 5.19
CA ASN A 64 13.78 4.37 4.31
C ASN A 64 14.15 3.83 2.92
N THR A 65 13.93 2.54 2.66
CA THR A 65 14.28 1.85 1.40
C THR A 65 13.30 0.71 1.15
N TYR A 66 13.08 0.36 -0.13
CA TYR A 66 12.32 -0.83 -0.54
C TYR A 66 13.21 -1.91 -1.18
N GLN A 67 14.43 -1.56 -1.59
CA GLN A 67 15.29 -2.36 -2.46
C GLN A 67 15.73 -3.66 -1.76
N ASP A 68 16.21 -3.55 -0.52
CA ASP A 68 16.62 -4.68 0.33
C ASP A 68 15.63 -4.92 1.49
N ALA A 69 14.39 -4.46 1.30
CA ALA A 69 13.33 -4.51 2.30
C ALA A 69 12.08 -5.17 1.70
N PRO A 70 12.02 -6.51 1.60
CA PRO A 70 10.88 -7.20 1.00
C PRO A 70 9.55 -6.95 1.73
N TRP A 71 9.59 -6.61 3.03
CA TRP A 71 8.41 -6.22 3.80
C TRP A 71 7.87 -4.83 3.44
N SER A 72 8.59 -4.05 2.62
CA SER A 72 8.15 -2.77 2.03
C SER A 72 7.65 -2.92 0.58
N GLN A 73 7.52 -4.16 0.10
CA GLN A 73 7.10 -4.47 -1.27
C GLN A 73 5.74 -5.16 -1.27
N TRP A 74 4.79 -4.62 -2.02
CA TRP A 74 3.40 -5.05 -2.02
C TRP A 74 2.98 -5.57 -3.39
N THR A 75 2.20 -6.64 -3.40
CA THR A 75 1.46 -7.05 -4.60
C THR A 75 0.09 -6.39 -4.56
N MET A 76 -0.28 -5.66 -5.63
CA MET A 76 -1.63 -5.12 -5.77
C MET A 76 -2.54 -6.18 -6.40
N LYS A 77 -3.70 -6.40 -5.80
CA LYS A 77 -4.78 -7.19 -6.40
C LYS A 77 -5.99 -6.29 -6.58
N ASP A 78 -6.35 -6.07 -7.84
CA ASP A 78 -7.60 -5.41 -8.15
C ASP A 78 -8.75 -6.39 -7.96
N TRP A 79 -9.78 -5.92 -7.27
CA TRP A 79 -11.01 -6.65 -7.04
C TRP A 79 -12.20 -5.93 -7.64
N THR A 80 -11.96 -4.82 -8.35
CA THR A 80 -12.99 -4.09 -9.07
C THR A 80 -13.58 -5.03 -10.12
N PRO A 81 -14.90 -5.25 -10.14
CA PRO A 81 -15.53 -6.00 -11.21
C PRO A 81 -15.39 -5.20 -12.50
N HIS A 82 -14.39 -5.51 -13.32
CA HIS A 82 -14.32 -4.99 -14.68
C HIS A 82 -15.44 -5.68 -15.47
N THR A 83 -16.55 -4.98 -15.68
CA THR A 83 -17.52 -5.43 -16.67
C THR A 83 -16.82 -5.32 -18.01
N PHE A 84 -16.46 -6.46 -18.60
CA PHE A 84 -15.69 -6.57 -19.83
C PHE A 84 -16.35 -5.75 -20.95
N ALA A 85 -15.87 -4.52 -21.16
CA ALA A 85 -16.17 -3.79 -22.37
C ALA A 85 -15.32 -4.42 -23.48
N LEU A 86 -15.98 -4.91 -24.52
CA LEU A 86 -15.47 -5.76 -25.61
C LEU A 86 -14.42 -5.09 -26.55
N LEU A 87 -13.51 -4.26 -26.02
CA LEU A 87 -12.44 -3.62 -26.78
C LEU A 87 -11.09 -3.91 -26.12
N GLY A 88 -10.69 -5.18 -26.16
CA GLY A 88 -9.30 -5.64 -26.09
C GLY A 88 -8.39 -5.09 -24.99
N GLY A 89 -8.24 -5.86 -23.90
CA GLY A 89 -6.95 -6.00 -23.22
C GLY A 89 -6.93 -5.86 -21.69
N ASP A 90 -7.44 -6.86 -20.95
CA ASP A 90 -7.34 -6.86 -19.48
C ASP A 90 -6.49 -8.02 -18.95
N THR A 91 -5.22 -8.06 -19.34
CA THR A 91 -4.17 -8.76 -18.56
C THR A 91 -3.03 -7.84 -18.17
N VAL A 92 -3.27 -6.52 -18.13
CA VAL A 92 -2.25 -5.59 -17.65
C VAL A 92 -2.13 -5.77 -16.13
N PRO A 93 -0.95 -6.15 -15.61
CA PRO A 93 -0.74 -6.17 -14.17
C PRO A 93 -1.03 -4.76 -13.65
N HIS A 94 -1.87 -4.62 -12.63
CA HIS A 94 -2.24 -3.29 -12.11
C HIS A 94 -0.97 -2.57 -11.65
N ARG A 95 -0.65 -1.47 -12.33
CA ARG A 95 0.51 -0.61 -12.05
C ARG A 95 0.04 0.68 -11.40
N CYS A 96 0.98 1.35 -10.74
CA CYS A 96 0.81 2.71 -10.25
C CYS A 96 0.17 3.61 -11.33
N GLY A 97 -0.97 4.24 -11.02
CA GLY A 97 -1.60 5.25 -11.87
C GLY A 97 -2.42 4.71 -13.05
N GLN A 98 -2.85 3.45 -13.01
CA GLN A 98 -3.92 2.93 -13.88
C GLN A 98 -5.29 3.05 -13.23
#